data_AF-A7SV45-F1
#
_entry.id   AF-A7SV45-F1
#
_cell.length_a   1.000
_cell.length_b   1.000
_cell.length_c   1.000
_cell.angle_alpha   90.00
_cell.angle_beta   90.00
_cell.angle_gamma   90.00
#
_symmetry.space_group_name_H-M   'P 1'
#
loop_
_entity.id
_entity.type
_entity.pdbx_description
1 polymer ?
#
loop_
_entity_poly.entity_id
_entity_poly.type
_entity_poly.pdbx_seq_one_letter_code
_entity_poly.pdbx_strand_id
1 'polypeptide(L)'
;IITSFFLTFLASFTGNFVVFYLLTRARHLKNCTSFSILNLCVADLLITVTCIPLLTVDLYIADEWLFGAFMCKTVTFLQNTVLDASVLILLTISIEKFTVVCFPIQSRFYRKWFRYIVGVCWFVAF
;
A
#
# COMPACT_ATOMS: atom_id res chain seq x y z
N ILE A 1 15.72 -20.63 -1.52
CA ILE A 1 15.58 -19.30 -2.15
C ILE A 1 14.27 -19.22 -2.91
N ILE A 2 14.07 -19.96 -4.01
CA ILE A 2 12.78 -19.98 -4.75
C ILE A 2 11.60 -20.36 -3.84
N THR A 3 11.75 -21.40 -3.03
CA THR A 3 10.73 -21.80 -2.04
C THR A 3 10.42 -20.67 -1.04
N SER A 4 11.42 -19.88 -0.66
CA SER A 4 11.25 -18.75 0.26
C SER A 4 10.46 -17.62 -0.39
N PHE A 5 10.77 -17.23 -1.63
CA PHE A 5 10.00 -16.24 -2.37
C PHE A 5 8.56 -16.68 -2.61
N PHE A 6 8.35 -17.97 -2.89
CA PHE A 6 7.01 -18.53 -3.04
C PHE A 6 6.21 -18.47 -1.72
N LEU A 7 6.85 -18.77 -0.59
CA LEU A 7 6.22 -18.60 0.73
C LEU A 7 5.91 -17.13 1.03
N THR A 8 6.82 -16.21 0.70
CA THR A 8 6.58 -14.77 0.84
C THR A 8 5.41 -14.31 -0.01
N PHE A 9 5.31 -14.80 -1.26
CA PHE A 9 4.17 -14.51 -2.14
C PHE A 9 2.86 -14.97 -1.51
N LEU A 10 2.78 -16.24 -1.08
CA LEU A 10 1.57 -16.79 -0.48
C LEU A 10 1.17 -16.06 0.81
N ALA A 11 2.14 -15.81 1.70
CA ALA A 11 1.89 -15.12 2.97
C ALA A 11 1.42 -13.68 2.74
N SER A 12 2.11 -12.93 1.87
CA SER A 12 1.76 -11.54 1.55
C SER A 12 0.41 -11.45 0.85
N PHE A 13 0.15 -12.32 -0.13
CA PHE A 13 -1.11 -12.34 -0.88
C PHE A 13 -2.29 -12.65 0.04
N THR A 14 -2.21 -13.75 0.80
CA THR A 14 -3.29 -14.17 1.70
C THR A 14 -3.53 -13.14 2.81
N GLY A 15 -2.47 -12.63 3.45
CA GLY A 15 -2.58 -11.63 4.51
C GLY A 15 -3.24 -10.34 4.02
N ASN A 16 -2.69 -9.73 2.97
CA ASN A 16 -3.22 -8.47 2.45
C ASN A 16 -4.61 -8.63 1.85
N PHE A 17 -4.91 -9.76 1.20
CA PHE A 17 -6.24 -10.03 0.67
C PHE A 17 -7.29 -10.16 1.79
N VAL A 18 -6.97 -10.87 2.87
CA VAL A 18 -7.88 -10.99 4.02
C VAL A 18 -8.15 -9.63 4.65
N VAL A 19 -7.11 -8.80 4.87
CA VAL A 19 -7.28 -7.45 5.42
C VAL A 19 -8.13 -6.57 4.49
N PHE A 20 -7.84 -6.58 3.19
CA PHE A 20 -8.64 -5.88 2.19
C PHE A 20 -10.10 -6.32 2.20
N TYR A 21 -10.35 -7.63 2.24
CA TYR A 21 -11.69 -8.20 2.27
C TYR A 21 -12.47 -7.81 3.53
N LEU A 22 -11.83 -7.89 4.71
CA LEU A 22 -12.46 -7.53 5.97
C LEU A 22 -12.79 -6.03 6.04
N LEU A 23 -11.87 -5.16 5.59
CA LEU A 23 -12.05 -3.71 5.60
C LEU A 23 -13.11 -3.23 4.59
N THR A 24 -13.18 -3.84 3.41
CA THR A 24 -14.23 -3.51 2.42
C THR A 24 -15.62 -3.91 2.90
N ARG A 25 -15.73 -5.01 3.66
CA ARG A 25 -17.01 -5.50 4.20
C ARG A 25 -17.45 -4.76 5.46
N ALA A 26 -16.53 -4.21 6.24
CA ALA A 26 -16.81 -3.46 7.45
C ALA A 26 -17.35 -2.04 7.14
N ARG A 27 -18.67 -1.91 6.92
CA ARG A 27 -19.32 -0.60 6.67
C ARG A 27 -19.11 0.45 7.78
N HIS A 28 -18.81 0.01 9.00
CA HIS A 28 -18.72 0.88 10.18
C HIS A 28 -17.30 1.44 10.45
N LEU A 29 -16.26 0.95 9.74
CA LEU A 29 -14.87 1.36 9.92
C LEU A 29 -14.40 2.29 8.79
N LYS A 30 -15.19 3.31 8.43
CA LYS A 30 -14.78 4.33 7.44
C LYS A 30 -13.97 5.45 8.10
N ASN A 31 -12.88 5.07 8.77
CA ASN A 31 -11.92 6.01 9.37
C ASN A 31 -10.78 6.31 8.38
N CYS A 32 -10.06 7.41 8.58
CA CYS A 32 -8.91 7.78 7.75
C CYS A 32 -7.88 6.65 7.67
N THR A 33 -7.55 6.08 8.83
CA THR A 33 -6.65 4.93 8.95
C THR A 33 -7.11 3.74 8.14
N SER A 34 -8.40 3.43 8.13
CA SER A 34 -8.94 2.32 7.32
C SER A 34 -8.82 2.56 5.81
N PHE A 35 -8.88 3.82 5.35
CA PHE A 35 -8.63 4.15 3.94
C PHE A 35 -7.15 4.02 3.58
N SER A 36 -6.24 4.55 4.40
CA SER A 36 -4.79 4.39 4.22
C SER A 36 -4.36 2.92 4.26
N ILE A 37 -4.96 2.10 5.13
CA ILE A 37 -4.70 0.65 5.19
C ILE A 37 -5.25 -0.07 3.95
N LEU A 38 -6.48 0.22 3.53
CA LEU A 38 -7.03 -0.37 2.30
C LEU A 38 -6.13 -0.08 1.10
N ASN A 39 -5.66 1.15 1.03
CA ASN A 39 -4.77 1.58 0.00
C ASN A 39 -3.41 0.85 0.03
N LEU A 40 -2.82 0.69 1.22
CA LEU A 40 -1.62 -0.12 1.40
C LEU A 40 -1.84 -1.56 0.93
N CYS A 41 -2.95 -2.20 1.31
CA CYS A 41 -3.25 -3.56 0.87
C CYS A 41 -3.35 -3.68 -0.65
N VAL A 42 -3.91 -2.68 -1.34
CA VAL A 42 -3.95 -2.67 -2.81
C VAL A 42 -2.54 -2.57 -3.40
N ALA A 43 -1.70 -1.68 -2.89
CA ALA A 43 -0.31 -1.55 -3.34
C ALA A 43 0.50 -2.83 -3.10
N ASP A 44 0.39 -3.42 -1.91
CA ASP A 44 1.08 -4.67 -1.55
C ASP A 44 0.60 -5.84 -2.41
N LEU A 45 -0.70 -5.96 -2.70
CA LEU A 45 -1.21 -6.99 -3.61
C LEU A 45 -0.67 -6.80 -5.03
N LEU A 46 -0.61 -5.55 -5.51
CA LEU A 46 -0.10 -5.24 -6.85
C LEU A 46 1.38 -5.61 -6.98
N ILE A 47 2.18 -5.35 -5.94
CA ILE A 47 3.60 -5.70 -5.87
C ILE A 47 3.81 -7.20 -5.70
N THR A 48 2.99 -7.82 -4.86
CA THR A 48 3.06 -9.27 -4.63
C THR A 48 2.84 -10.00 -5.96
N VAL A 49 1.85 -9.58 -6.75
CA VAL A 49 1.52 -10.21 -8.04
C VAL A 49 2.53 -9.89 -9.15
N THR A 50 3.09 -8.68 -9.19
CA THR A 50 4.00 -8.27 -10.27
C THR A 50 5.47 -8.40 -9.88
N CYS A 51 5.88 -7.69 -8.84
CA CYS A 51 7.26 -7.47 -8.46
C CYS A 51 7.96 -8.75 -7.99
N ILE A 52 7.30 -9.54 -7.13
CA ILE A 52 7.90 -10.79 -6.61
C ILE A 52 8.27 -11.76 -7.74
N PRO A 53 7.37 -12.15 -8.67
CA PRO A 53 7.74 -13.06 -9.75
C PRO A 53 8.72 -12.43 -10.75
N LEU A 54 8.54 -11.14 -11.11
CA LEU A 54 9.44 -10.44 -12.04
C LEU A 54 10.87 -10.39 -11.51
N LEU A 55 11.07 -9.97 -10.26
CA LEU A 55 12.37 -9.93 -9.61
C LEU A 55 12.96 -11.32 -9.39
N THR A 56 12.12 -12.33 -9.12
CA THR A 56 12.59 -13.71 -8.95
C THR A 56 13.16 -14.26 -10.27
N VAL A 57 12.52 -13.96 -11.40
CA VAL A 57 13.00 -14.38 -12.72
C VAL A 57 14.26 -13.63 -13.11
N ASP A 58 14.27 -12.31 -12.93
CA ASP A 58 15.39 -11.43 -13.26
C ASP A 58 16.67 -11.81 -12.48
N LEU A 59 16.57 -11.95 -11.16
CA LEU A 59 17.73 -12.13 -10.28
C LEU A 59 18.19 -13.58 -10.10
N TYR A 60 17.36 -14.57 -10.44
CA TYR A 60 17.67 -15.98 -10.11
C TYR A 60 17.45 -16.98 -11.24
N ILE A 61 16.86 -16.58 -12.36
CA ILE A 61 16.60 -17.48 -13.49
C ILE A 61 17.34 -17.00 -14.74
N ALA A 62 17.23 -15.71 -15.06
CA ALA A 62 17.79 -15.13 -16.28
C ALA A 62 19.13 -14.43 -16.06
N ASP A 63 19.39 -13.89 -14.86
CA ASP A 63 20.50 -12.95 -14.59
C ASP A 63 20.49 -11.69 -15.50
N GLU A 64 19.37 -11.45 -16.19
CA GLU A 64 19.14 -10.32 -17.08
C GLU A 64 17.66 -9.95 -17.20
N TRP A 65 17.37 -8.67 -17.45
CA TRP A 65 16.00 -8.15 -17.50
C TRP A 65 15.28 -8.51 -18.81
N LEU A 66 14.52 -9.60 -18.78
CA LEU A 66 13.81 -10.15 -19.96
C LEU A 66 12.45 -9.50 -20.27
N PHE A 67 11.85 -8.75 -19.33
CA PHE A 67 10.47 -8.25 -19.46
C PHE A 67 10.34 -6.90 -20.20
N GLY A 68 11.45 -6.38 -20.73
CA GLY A 68 11.49 -5.13 -21.49
C GLY A 68 11.35 -3.86 -20.65
N ALA A 69 11.60 -2.70 -21.27
CA ALA A 69 11.69 -1.40 -20.58
C ALA A 69 10.40 -0.97 -19.87
N PHE A 70 9.23 -1.38 -20.39
CA PHE A 70 7.94 -1.06 -19.77
C PHE A 70 7.82 -1.68 -18.38
N MET A 71 8.04 -2.99 -18.25
CA MET A 71 7.95 -3.68 -16.96
C MET A 71 9.02 -3.21 -15.98
N CYS A 72 10.21 -2.83 -16.46
CA CYS A 72 11.26 -2.26 -15.62
C CYS A 72 10.78 -0.96 -14.96
N LYS A 73 10.21 -0.03 -15.76
CA LYS A 73 9.62 1.21 -15.25
C LYS A 73 8.45 0.93 -14.29
N THR A 74 7.60 -0.04 -14.61
CA THR A 74 6.48 -0.44 -13.75
C THR A 74 6.95 -0.92 -12.39
N VAL A 75 7.99 -1.77 -12.32
CA VAL A 75 8.55 -2.24 -11.04
C VAL A 75 9.10 -1.08 -10.21
N THR A 76 9.86 -0.17 -10.83
CA THR A 76 10.38 1.01 -10.13
C THR A 76 9.24 1.92 -9.66
N PHE A 77 8.21 2.12 -10.48
CA PHE A 77 7.03 2.90 -10.11
C PHE A 77 6.31 2.31 -8.90
N LEU A 78 6.05 0.99 -8.90
CA LEU A 78 5.40 0.31 -7.78
C LEU A 78 6.20 0.38 -6.48
N GLN A 79 7.53 0.32 -6.54
CA GLN A 79 8.37 0.51 -5.36
C GLN A 79 8.22 1.91 -4.75
N ASN A 80 8.14 2.96 -5.59
CA ASN A 80 7.89 4.31 -5.12
C ASN A 80 6.50 4.43 -4.47
N THR A 81 5.49 3.78 -5.03
CA THR A 81 4.14 3.77 -4.46
C THR A 81 4.11 3.22 -3.02
N VAL A 82 4.95 2.24 -2.67
CA VAL A 82 5.05 1.72 -1.28
C VAL A 82 5.66 2.73 -0.33
N LEU A 83 6.68 3.45 -0.79
CA LEU A 83 7.31 4.49 0.00
C LEU A 83 6.28 5.57 0.33
N ASP A 84 5.52 6.01 -0.67
CA ASP A 84 4.46 6.99 -0.50
C ASP A 84 3.35 6.48 0.43
N ALA A 85 2.91 5.23 0.26
CA ALA A 85 1.91 4.61 1.13
C ALA A 85 2.40 4.55 2.60
N SER A 86 3.67 4.25 2.82
CA SER A 86 4.29 4.21 4.15
C SER A 86 4.28 5.59 4.81
N VAL A 87 4.65 6.63 4.06
CA VAL A 87 4.61 8.02 4.53
C VAL A 87 3.17 8.43 4.86
N LEU A 88 2.19 8.08 4.02
CA LEU A 88 0.78 8.38 4.26
C LEU A 88 0.25 7.70 5.53
N ILE A 89 0.65 6.46 5.82
CA ILE A 89 0.30 5.79 7.08
C ILE A 89 0.92 6.52 8.27
N LEU A 90 2.21 6.86 8.21
CA LEU A 90 2.89 7.61 9.28
C LEU A 90 2.25 8.97 9.54
N LEU A 91 1.86 9.67 8.47
CA LEU A 91 1.12 10.93 8.55
C LEU A 91 -0.26 10.72 9.19
N THR A 92 -0.95 9.65 8.81
CA THR A 92 -2.27 9.31 9.39
C THR A 92 -2.15 9.10 10.89
N ILE A 93 -1.20 8.28 11.33
CA ILE A 93 -0.96 7.97 12.75
C ILE A 93 -0.58 9.25 13.51
N SER A 94 0.30 10.07 12.94
CA SER A 94 0.74 11.33 13.55
C SER A 94 -0.43 12.30 13.74
N ILE A 95 -1.28 12.45 12.71
CA ILE A 95 -2.44 13.35 12.76
C ILE A 95 -3.50 12.82 13.72
N GLU A 96 -3.74 11.51 13.77
CA GLU A 96 -4.67 10.93 14.74
C GLU A 96 -4.23 11.25 16.17
N LYS A 97 -2.95 11.05 16.50
CA LYS A 97 -2.41 11.39 17.82
C LYS A 97 -2.49 12.89 18.11
N PHE A 98 -2.11 13.73 17.14
CA PHE A 98 -2.14 15.19 17.29
C PHE A 98 -3.57 15.71 17.51
N THR A 99 -4.52 15.23 16.73
CA THR A 99 -5.93 15.67 16.78
C THR A 99 -6.58 15.28 18.10
N VAL A 100 -6.28 14.09 18.63
CA VAL A 100 -6.81 13.63 19.93
C VAL A 100 -6.31 14.52 21.08
N VAL A 101 -5.05 14.95 21.03
CA VAL A 101 -4.45 15.77 22.10
C VAL A 101 -4.88 17.23 21.99
N CYS A 102 -4.78 17.83 20.81
CA CYS A 102 -4.98 19.28 20.65
C CYS A 102 -6.43 19.67 20.34
N PHE A 103 -7.22 18.78 19.72
CA PHE A 103 -8.54 19.13 19.18
C PHE A 103 -9.61 18.05 19.44
N PRO A 104 -9.95 17.77 20.70
CA PRO A 104 -10.88 16.70 21.07
C PRO A 104 -12.28 16.84 20.44
N ILE A 105 -12.75 18.07 20.15
CA ILE A 105 -14.11 18.35 19.65
C ILE A 105 -14.15 18.47 18.10
N GLN A 106 -13.04 18.83 17.44
CA GLN A 106 -13.01 19.13 15.99
C GLN A 106 -12.55 17.94 15.12
N SER A 107 -12.37 16.76 15.70
CA SER A 107 -11.83 15.56 15.04
C SER A 107 -12.55 15.14 13.74
N ARG A 108 -13.85 15.47 13.60
CA ARG A 108 -14.64 15.17 12.39
C ARG A 108 -14.22 15.98 11.16
N PHE A 109 -13.77 17.23 11.32
CA PHE A 109 -13.37 18.09 10.20
C PHE A 109 -12.05 17.62 9.59
N TYR A 110 -11.03 17.39 10.45
CA TYR A 110 -9.72 16.87 10.05
C TYR A 110 -9.82 15.53 9.31
N ARG A 111 -10.78 14.67 9.67
CA ARG A 111 -11.04 13.39 8.96
C ARG A 111 -11.53 13.55 7.51
N LYS A 112 -12.31 14.59 7.19
CA LYS A 112 -12.71 14.86 5.80
C LYS A 112 -11.55 15.42 5.00
N TRP A 113 -10.83 16.37 5.58
CA TRP A 113 -9.69 17.02 4.95
C TRP A 113 -8.57 16.03 4.63
N PHE A 114 -8.27 15.13 5.57
CA PHE A 114 -7.25 14.11 5.38
C PHE A 114 -7.62 13.06 4.32
N ARG A 115 -8.89 12.61 4.25
CA ARG A 115 -9.33 11.73 3.15
C ARG A 115 -9.16 12.39 1.78
N TYR A 116 -9.38 13.69 1.71
CA TYR A 116 -9.16 14.46 0.50
C TYR A 116 -7.68 14.50 0.12
N ILE A 117 -6.79 14.78 1.09
CA ILE A 117 -5.34 14.78 0.85
C ILE A 117 -4.84 13.42 0.41
N VAL A 118 -5.24 12.33 1.08
CA VAL A 118 -4.78 10.98 0.70
C VAL A 118 -5.25 10.63 -0.71
N GLY A 119 -6.50 10.96 -1.07
CA GLY A 119 -7.00 10.78 -2.43
C GLY A 119 -6.22 11.60 -3.47
N VAL A 120 -5.85 12.84 -3.14
CA VAL A 120 -5.04 13.71 -4.01
C VAL A 120 -3.60 13.19 -4.12
N CYS A 121 -2.96 12.82 -3.01
CA CYS A 121 -1.61 12.24 -3.02
C CYS A 121 -1.54 10.96 -3.86
N TRP A 122 -2.60 10.15 -3.85
CA TRP A 122 -2.66 8.98 -4.73
C TRP A 122 -2.76 9.32 -6.20
N PHE A 123 -3.58 10.31 -6.55
CA PHE A 123 -3.68 10.80 -7.93
C PHE A 123 -2.42 11.52 -8.42
N VAL A 124 -1.61 12.06 -7.51
CA VAL A 124 -0.34 12.73 -7.85
C VAL A 124 0.82 11.73 -7.91
N ALA A 125 0.78 10.68 -7.10
CA ALA A 125 1.76 9.60 -7.10
C ALA A 125 1.57 8.59 -8.25
N PHE A 126 0.44 8.64 -8.96
CA PHE A 126 0.09 7.79 -10.10
C PHE A 126 0.06 8.57 -11.42
#